data_AF-A0A932KEM7-F1
#
_entry.id   AF-A0A932KEM7-F1
#
_cell.length_a   1.000
_cell.length_b   1.000
_cell.length_c   1.000
_cell.angle_alpha   90.00
_cell.angle_beta   90.00
_cell.angle_gamma   90.00
#
_symmetry.space_group_name_H-M   'P 1'
#
loop_
_entity.id
_entity.type
_entity.pdbx_description
1 polymer ?
#
loop_
_entity_poly.entity_id
_entity_poly.type
_entity_poly.pdbx_seq_one_letter_code
_entity_poly.pdbx_strand_id
1 'polypeptide(L)'
;YSLCHVHAIRIRRQVAGWGYSLVVFVGIAIGLGTGIAGQGEVTTSDGALSPLGWMYNNMLTPLQGTMFSLLGFFVASAAFRAFRARSVEAVLLLGAAMLVMFGRVPLGEYLWGLLVGMDAPLAMRDIVEWIMNTPNLAARRGVMLGVTLGAIATSLKIIFGIERAYLGGKE
;
A
#
# COMPACT_ATOMS: atom_id res chain seq x y z
N TYR A 1 -6.15 -22.11 9.55
CA TYR A 1 -4.98 -22.99 9.39
C TYR A 1 -3.74 -22.16 9.67
N SER A 2 -2.92 -22.54 10.66
CA SER A 2 -1.64 -21.86 10.90
C SER A 2 -0.69 -22.09 9.72
N LEU A 3 0.04 -21.06 9.29
CA LEU A 3 1.02 -21.11 8.20
C LEU A 3 2.00 -22.28 8.38
N CYS A 4 2.54 -22.42 9.59
CA CYS A 4 3.47 -23.49 9.94
C CYS A 4 2.84 -24.88 9.79
N HIS A 5 1.56 -25.03 10.15
CA HIS A 5 0.87 -26.31 10.03
C HIS A 5 0.67 -26.73 8.56
N VAL A 6 0.32 -25.79 7.67
CA VAL A 6 0.14 -26.08 6.24
C VAL A 6 1.46 -26.50 5.60
N HIS A 7 2.54 -25.75 5.86
CA HIS A 7 3.85 -26.06 5.31
C HIS A 7 4.47 -27.32 5.92
N ALA A 8 4.24 -27.60 7.20
CA ALA A 8 4.67 -28.85 7.84
C ALA A 8 4.01 -30.08 7.22
N ILE A 9 2.69 -30.02 6.95
CA ILE A 9 1.99 -31.11 6.25
C ILE A 9 2.54 -31.29 4.83
N ARG A 10 2.84 -30.19 4.14
CA ARG A 10 3.36 -30.20 2.76
C ARG A 10 4.73 -30.91 2.68
N ILE A 11 5.60 -30.67 3.66
CA ILE A 11 6.90 -31.35 3.81
C ILE A 11 6.70 -32.83 4.14
N ARG A 12 5.86 -33.13 5.14
CA ARG A 12 5.63 -34.52 5.59
C ARG A 12 5.00 -35.40 4.50
N ARG A 13 4.15 -34.83 3.65
CA ARG A 13 3.48 -35.53 2.55
C ARG A 13 4.25 -35.48 1.23
N GLN A 14 5.44 -34.87 1.20
CA GLN A 14 6.30 -34.72 0.02
C GLN A 14 5.54 -34.32 -1.27
N VAL A 15 4.55 -33.44 -1.14
CA VAL A 15 3.78 -33.00 -2.31
C VAL A 15 4.64 -32.12 -3.22
N ALA A 16 4.28 -32.05 -4.51
CA ALA A 16 4.99 -31.24 -5.49
C ALA A 16 5.20 -29.79 -4.97
N GLY A 17 6.43 -29.30 -5.01
CA GLY A 17 6.82 -27.99 -4.46
C GLY A 17 7.10 -27.97 -2.95
N TRP A 18 7.31 -29.12 -2.29
CA TRP A 18 7.66 -29.18 -0.86
C TRP A 18 8.93 -28.37 -0.52
N GLY A 19 9.90 -28.27 -1.44
CA GLY A 19 11.13 -27.51 -1.25
C GLY A 19 10.91 -26.04 -0.90
N TYR A 20 9.89 -25.40 -1.50
CA TYR A 20 9.53 -24.02 -1.17
C TYR A 20 9.01 -23.85 0.27
N SER A 21 8.44 -24.92 0.85
CA SER A 21 7.99 -24.90 2.25
C SER A 21 9.17 -24.91 3.22
N LEU A 22 10.29 -25.53 2.84
CA LEU A 22 11.53 -25.49 3.62
C LEU A 22 12.11 -24.08 3.65
N VAL A 23 12.09 -23.37 2.52
CA VAL A 23 12.52 -21.96 2.42
C VAL A 23 11.74 -21.07 3.39
N VAL A 24 10.43 -21.29 3.56
CA VAL A 24 9.61 -20.54 4.52
C VAL A 24 10.09 -20.77 5.95
N PHE A 25 10.33 -22.02 6.36
CA PHE A 25 10.82 -22.32 7.71
C PHE A 25 12.22 -21.75 7.96
N VAL A 26 13.11 -21.85 6.97
CA VAL A 26 14.44 -21.24 7.05
C VAL A 26 14.34 -19.72 7.16
N GLY A 27 13.46 -19.08 6.39
CA GLY A 27 13.21 -17.65 6.48
C GLY A 27 12.69 -17.21 7.84
N ILE A 28 11.75 -17.97 8.44
CA ILE A 28 11.27 -17.73 9.80
C ILE A 28 12.41 -17.88 10.82
N ALA A 29 13.23 -18.93 10.69
CA ALA A 29 14.36 -19.16 11.58
C ALA A 29 15.42 -18.05 11.48
N ILE A 30 15.73 -17.58 10.27
CA ILE A 30 16.65 -16.45 10.04
C ILE A 30 16.06 -15.16 10.63
N GLY A 31 14.78 -14.89 10.40
CA GLY A 31 14.11 -13.70 10.94
C GLY A 31 14.07 -13.69 12.48
N LEU A 32 13.76 -14.82 13.10
CA LEU A 32 13.82 -14.96 14.56
C LEU A 32 15.26 -14.86 15.08
N GLY A 33 16.22 -15.51 14.41
CA GLY A 33 17.62 -15.48 14.79
C GLY A 33 18.21 -14.06 14.75
N THR A 34 17.95 -13.32 13.68
CA THR A 34 18.38 -11.92 13.54
C THR A 34 17.66 -10.99 14.52
N GLY A 35 16.38 -11.25 14.82
CA GLY A 35 15.63 -10.50 15.83
C GLY A 35 16.14 -10.72 17.26
N ILE A 36 16.43 -11.97 17.65
CA ILE A 36 17.00 -12.27 18.97
C ILE A 36 18.42 -11.70 19.07
N ALA A 37 19.24 -11.84 18.03
CA ALA A 37 20.60 -11.29 18.00
C ALA A 37 20.63 -9.77 18.05
N GLY A 38 19.63 -9.10 17.47
CA GLY A 38 19.45 -7.65 17.54
C GLY A 38 18.65 -7.16 18.75
N GLN A 39 18.30 -8.03 19.71
CA GLN A 39 17.42 -7.72 20.86
C GLN A 39 16.06 -7.09 20.46
N GLY A 40 15.62 -7.31 19.23
CA GLY A 40 14.41 -6.69 18.65
C GLY A 40 14.59 -5.25 18.18
N GLU A 41 15.78 -4.66 18.31
CA GLU A 41 16.07 -3.31 17.84
C GLU A 41 16.49 -3.33 16.36
N VAL A 42 16.03 -2.34 15.58
CA VAL A 42 16.42 -2.15 14.17
C VAL A 42 17.77 -1.41 14.08
N THR A 43 18.03 -0.53 15.04
CA THR A 43 19.26 0.26 15.15
C THR A 43 19.80 0.10 16.56
N THR A 44 21.05 -0.33 16.69
CA THR A 44 21.72 -0.47 17.98
C THR A 44 22.00 0.92 18.58
N SER A 45 22.14 1.00 19.91
CA SER A 45 22.49 2.22 20.66
C SER A 45 23.66 3.03 20.09
N ASP A 46 24.59 2.35 19.41
CA ASP A 46 25.79 2.96 18.82
C ASP A 46 25.57 3.51 17.39
N GLY A 47 24.32 3.50 16.92
CA GLY A 47 23.95 3.94 15.57
C GLY A 47 24.26 2.92 14.46
N ALA A 48 24.85 1.77 14.81
CA ALA A 48 25.07 0.67 13.87
C ALA A 48 23.76 -0.08 13.56
N LEU A 49 23.65 -0.61 12.33
CA LEU A 49 22.52 -1.48 11.98
C LEU A 49 22.66 -2.80 12.73
N SER A 50 21.61 -3.18 13.46
CA SER A 50 21.53 -4.52 14.03
C SER A 50 21.38 -5.57 12.91
N PRO A 51 21.59 -6.87 13.19
CA PRO A 51 21.32 -7.93 12.21
C PRO A 51 19.89 -7.90 11.66
N LEU A 52 18.91 -7.52 12.51
CA LEU A 52 17.53 -7.30 12.09
C LEU A 52 17.40 -6.07 11.20
N GLY A 53 18.07 -4.96 11.53
CA GLY A 53 18.10 -3.75 10.72
C GLY A 53 18.69 -3.96 9.33
N TRP A 54 19.77 -4.74 9.23
CA TRP A 54 20.36 -5.09 7.94
C TRP A 54 19.37 -5.88 7.06
N MET A 55 18.70 -6.88 7.64
CA MET A 55 17.68 -7.66 6.94
C MET A 55 16.48 -6.79 6.55
N TYR A 56 16.04 -5.88 7.43
CA TYR A 56 14.97 -4.93 7.15
C TYR A 56 15.33 -4.07 5.92
N ASN A 57 16.49 -3.42 5.92
CA ASN A 57 16.89 -2.50 4.85
C ASN A 57 17.23 -3.20 3.52
N ASN A 58 17.76 -4.43 3.56
CA ASN A 58 18.24 -5.13 2.36
C ASN A 58 17.26 -6.16 1.81
N MET A 59 16.28 -6.63 2.60
CA MET A 59 15.25 -7.55 2.13
C MET A 59 13.88 -6.90 2.17
N LEU A 60 13.42 -6.39 3.32
CA LEU A 60 12.04 -5.92 3.43
C LEU A 60 11.81 -4.62 2.64
N THR A 61 12.69 -3.63 2.78
CA THR A 61 12.54 -2.34 2.09
C THR A 61 12.53 -2.49 0.56
N PRO A 62 13.45 -3.24 -0.08
CA PRO A 62 13.43 -3.42 -1.53
C PRO A 62 12.22 -4.23 -2.00
N LEU A 63 11.82 -5.28 -1.26
CA LEU A 63 10.61 -6.04 -1.59
C LEU A 63 9.36 -5.16 -1.56
N GLN A 64 9.21 -4.32 -0.53
CA GLN A 64 8.14 -3.32 -0.49
C GLN A 64 8.23 -2.35 -1.66
N GLY A 65 9.45 -1.90 -1.99
CA GLY A 65 9.72 -1.06 -3.16
C GLY A 65 9.23 -1.68 -4.47
N THR A 66 9.48 -2.98 -4.69
CA THR A 66 8.98 -3.68 -5.89
C THR A 66 7.46 -3.75 -5.94
N MET A 67 6.80 -3.99 -4.80
CA MET A 67 5.33 -4.01 -4.71
C MET A 67 4.74 -2.63 -5.00
N PHE A 68 5.30 -1.57 -4.42
CA PHE A 68 4.85 -0.20 -4.68
C PHE A 68 5.17 0.26 -6.10
N SER A 69 6.29 -0.16 -6.68
CA SER A 69 6.63 0.13 -8.07
C SER A 69 5.63 -0.51 -9.04
N LEU A 70 5.24 -1.77 -8.80
CA LEU A 70 4.21 -2.45 -9.59
C LEU A 70 2.87 -1.76 -9.44
N LEU A 71 2.47 -1.42 -8.21
CA LEU A 71 1.24 -0.68 -7.95
C LEU A 71 1.24 0.66 -8.68
N GLY A 72 2.34 1.42 -8.59
CA GLY A 72 2.51 2.69 -9.28
C GLY A 72 2.37 2.55 -10.79
N PHE A 73 3.02 1.54 -11.39
CA PHE A 73 2.88 1.24 -12.81
C PHE A 73 1.44 0.89 -13.22
N PHE A 74 0.74 0.04 -12.45
CA PHE A 74 -0.65 -0.32 -12.74
C PHE A 74 -1.60 0.87 -12.59
N VAL A 75 -1.42 1.69 -11.55
CA VAL A 75 -2.20 2.92 -11.35
C VAL A 75 -1.98 3.88 -12.52
N ALA A 76 -0.72 4.11 -12.91
CA ALA A 76 -0.39 4.97 -14.04
C ALA A 76 -0.99 4.44 -15.36
N SER A 77 -0.90 3.13 -15.62
CA SER A 77 -1.48 2.49 -16.81
C SER A 77 -3.01 2.59 -16.83
N ALA A 78 -3.67 2.32 -15.71
CA ALA A 78 -5.11 2.45 -15.57
C ALA A 78 -5.57 3.91 -15.73
N ALA A 79 -4.83 4.83 -15.12
CA ALA A 79 -5.06 6.26 -15.22
C ALA A 79 -4.89 6.74 -16.68
N PHE A 80 -3.82 6.37 -17.39
CA PHE A 80 -3.64 6.73 -18.79
C PHE A 80 -4.78 6.22 -19.67
N ARG A 81 -5.26 4.99 -19.42
CA ARG A 81 -6.42 4.43 -20.11
C ARG A 81 -7.72 5.17 -19.78
N ALA A 82 -7.87 5.67 -18.56
CA ALA A 82 -9.04 6.42 -18.09
C ALA A 82 -9.02 7.92 -18.46
N PHE A 83 -7.83 8.53 -18.59
CA PHE A 83 -7.63 9.96 -18.85
C PHE A 83 -7.76 10.37 -20.33
N ARG A 84 -8.21 9.48 -21.22
CA ARG A 84 -8.62 9.89 -22.56
C ARG A 84 -9.87 10.76 -22.43
N ALA A 85 -9.71 12.08 -22.59
CA ALA A 85 -10.77 13.09 -22.50
C ALA A 85 -11.87 12.84 -23.55
N ARG A 86 -12.76 11.90 -23.24
CA ARG A 86 -13.87 11.45 -24.07
C ARG A 86 -15.22 11.80 -23.44
N SER A 87 -15.23 12.22 -22.18
CA SER A 87 -16.43 12.62 -21.45
C SER A 87 -16.18 13.88 -20.61
N VAL A 88 -17.27 14.58 -20.26
CA VAL A 88 -17.21 15.82 -19.47
C VAL A 88 -16.66 15.55 -18.07
N GLU A 89 -16.97 14.39 -17.50
CA GLU A 89 -16.46 13.97 -16.19
C GLU A 89 -14.94 13.77 -16.21
N ALA A 90 -14.40 13.16 -17.26
CA ALA A 90 -12.95 12.97 -17.41
C ALA A 90 -12.22 14.32 -17.54
N VAL A 91 -12.82 15.30 -18.22
CA VAL A 91 -12.27 16.67 -18.35
C VAL A 91 -12.29 17.39 -17.01
N LEU A 92 -13.39 17.31 -16.26
CA LEU A 92 -13.50 17.91 -14.92
C LEU A 92 -12.46 17.31 -13.96
N LEU A 93 -12.29 15.98 -13.98
CA LEU A 93 -11.29 15.29 -13.17
C LEU A 93 -9.86 15.67 -13.57
N LEU A 94 -9.58 15.77 -14.87
CA LEU A 94 -8.27 16.18 -15.38
C LEU A 94 -7.94 17.63 -14.97
N GLY A 95 -8.90 18.54 -15.10
CA GLY A 95 -8.76 19.93 -14.66
C GLY A 95 -8.54 20.04 -13.15
N ALA A 96 -9.31 19.30 -12.35
CA ALA A 96 -9.13 19.25 -10.90
C ALA A 96 -7.75 18.68 -10.52
N ALA A 97 -7.29 17.63 -11.19
CA ALA A 97 -5.97 17.04 -10.95
C ALA A 97 -4.83 18.02 -11.29
N MET A 98 -4.94 18.73 -12.41
CA MET A 98 -3.96 19.74 -12.81
C MET A 98 -3.89 20.90 -11.80
N LEU A 99 -5.05 21.39 -11.35
CA LEU A 99 -5.14 22.44 -10.33
C LEU A 99 -4.50 21.97 -9.01
N VAL A 100 -4.88 20.78 -8.54
CA VAL A 100 -4.31 20.20 -7.32
C VAL A 100 -2.79 20.01 -7.40
N MET A 101 -2.28 19.51 -8.53
CA MET A 101 -0.84 19.35 -8.72
C MET A 101 -0.14 20.70 -8.69
N PHE A 102 -0.69 21.73 -9.34
CA PHE A 102 -0.11 23.06 -9.36
C PHE A 102 -0.02 23.67 -7.96
N GLY A 103 -1.06 23.56 -7.12
CA GLY A 103 -1.04 24.11 -5.76
C GLY A 103 -0.29 23.27 -4.71
N ARG A 104 0.20 22.06 -5.05
CA ARG A 104 1.06 21.25 -4.16
C ARG A 104 2.54 21.36 -4.47
N VAL A 105 2.91 21.91 -5.62
CA VAL A 105 4.30 22.07 -6.03
C VAL A 105 4.80 23.46 -5.57
N PRO A 106 5.97 23.57 -4.92
CA PRO A 106 6.52 24.86 -4.47
C PRO A 106 6.66 25.92 -5.58
N LEU A 107 6.92 25.49 -6.83
CA LEU A 107 6.96 26.35 -8.01
C LEU A 107 5.61 26.98 -8.34
N GLY A 108 4.50 26.30 -8.03
CA GLY A 108 3.15 26.82 -8.31
C GLY A 108 2.83 28.04 -7.46
N GLU A 109 3.19 28.01 -6.18
CA GLU A 109 3.06 29.16 -5.27
C GLU A 109 3.91 30.35 -5.72
N TYR A 110 5.16 30.11 -6.14
CA TYR A 110 6.04 31.17 -6.62
C TYR A 110 5.53 31.84 -7.90
N LEU A 111 5.09 31.04 -8.88
CA LEU A 111 4.52 31.54 -10.14
C LEU A 111 3.17 32.24 -9.94
N TRP A 112 2.35 31.74 -9.01
CA TRP A 112 1.07 32.38 -8.65
C TRP A 112 1.28 33.75 -8.00
N GLY A 113 2.23 33.82 -7.06
CA GLY A 113 2.63 35.09 -6.43
C GLY A 113 3.20 36.10 -7.43
N LEU A 114 3.92 35.64 -8.46
CA LEU A 114 4.43 36.47 -9.55
C LEU A 114 3.32 37.00 -10.49
N LEU A 115 2.31 36.18 -10.78
CA LEU A 115 1.24 36.49 -11.75
C LEU A 115 0.09 37.32 -11.15
N VAL A 116 -0.32 37.02 -9.91
CA VAL A 116 -1.54 37.57 -9.30
C VAL A 116 -1.23 38.56 -8.16
N GLY A 117 0.03 38.63 -7.72
CA GLY A 117 0.47 39.45 -6.60
C GLY A 117 0.33 38.72 -5.26
N MET A 118 1.20 39.04 -4.30
CA MET A 118 1.33 38.36 -3.01
C MET A 118 0.09 38.52 -2.10
N ASP A 119 -0.83 39.45 -2.42
CA ASP A 119 -2.04 39.78 -1.66
C ASP A 119 -3.35 39.30 -2.35
N ALA A 120 -3.28 38.28 -3.20
CA ALA A 120 -4.47 37.72 -3.83
C ALA A 120 -5.43 37.12 -2.76
N PRO A 121 -6.71 37.52 -2.71
CA PRO A 121 -7.68 37.03 -1.72
C PRO A 121 -8.07 35.54 -1.90
N LEU A 122 -7.60 34.90 -2.97
CA LEU A 122 -7.72 33.47 -3.21
C LEU A 122 -6.32 32.92 -3.47
N ALA A 123 -5.67 32.44 -2.41
CA ALA A 123 -4.42 31.70 -2.57
C ALA A 123 -4.74 30.37 -3.27
N MET A 124 -3.90 29.98 -4.22
CA MET A 124 -4.00 28.67 -4.89
C MET A 124 -4.10 27.53 -3.85
N ARG A 125 -3.39 27.68 -2.74
CA ARG A 125 -3.45 26.80 -1.57
C ARG A 125 -4.85 26.57 -1.01
N ASP A 126 -5.68 27.60 -0.90
CA ASP A 126 -7.01 27.49 -0.26
C ASP A 126 -7.96 26.65 -1.12
N ILE A 127 -7.87 26.79 -2.44
CA ILE A 127 -8.64 25.98 -3.40
C ILE A 127 -8.21 24.51 -3.31
N VAL A 128 -6.91 24.26 -3.29
CA VAL A 128 -6.38 22.89 -3.16
C VAL A 128 -6.74 22.29 -1.80
N GLU A 129 -6.68 23.08 -0.73
CA GLU A 129 -7.05 22.65 0.60
C GLU A 129 -8.54 22.30 0.69
N TRP A 130 -9.43 23.12 0.12
CA TRP A 130 -10.85 22.82 0.04
C TRP A 130 -11.13 21.50 -0.71
N ILE A 131 -10.51 21.29 -1.88
CA ILE A 131 -10.63 20.04 -2.66
C ILE A 131 -10.15 18.84 -1.83
N MET A 132 -9.06 19.00 -1.09
CA MET A 132 -8.46 17.92 -0.31
C MET A 132 -9.25 17.57 0.95
N ASN A 133 -9.79 18.57 1.63
CA ASN A 133 -10.44 18.41 2.93
C ASN A 133 -11.94 18.12 2.83
N THR A 134 -12.58 18.47 1.72
CA THR A 134 -14.03 18.25 1.56
C THR A 134 -14.34 17.06 0.65
N PRO A 135 -14.25 17.15 -0.70
CA PRO A 135 -14.64 16.05 -1.57
C PRO A 135 -13.68 14.86 -1.50
N ASN A 136 -12.37 15.09 -1.47
CA ASN A 136 -11.39 13.99 -1.39
C ASN A 136 -11.49 13.24 -0.04
N LEU A 137 -11.64 13.96 1.07
CA LEU A 137 -11.83 13.34 2.38
C LEU A 137 -13.14 12.54 2.47
N ALA A 138 -14.24 13.07 1.91
CA ALA A 138 -15.51 12.37 1.84
C ALA A 138 -15.39 11.06 1.04
N ALA A 139 -14.76 11.10 -0.14
CA ALA A 139 -14.52 9.91 -0.96
C ALA A 139 -13.66 8.86 -0.22
N ARG A 140 -12.57 9.28 0.42
CA ARG A 140 -11.69 8.39 1.18
C ARG A 140 -12.43 7.69 2.33
N ARG A 141 -13.31 8.41 3.04
CA ARG A 141 -14.16 7.83 4.09
C ARG A 141 -15.14 6.81 3.51
N GLY A 142 -15.77 7.10 2.37
CA GLY A 142 -16.65 6.16 1.67
C GLY A 142 -15.95 4.86 1.29
N VAL A 143 -14.75 4.96 0.70
CA VAL A 143 -13.93 3.78 0.36
C VAL A 143 -13.57 2.97 1.61
N MET A 144 -13.12 3.64 2.68
CA MET A 144 -12.76 2.96 3.93
C MET A 144 -13.97 2.21 4.51
N LEU A 145 -15.14 2.84 4.56
CA LEU A 145 -16.38 2.19 5.01
C LEU A 145 -16.71 0.97 4.14
N GLY A 146 -16.64 1.11 2.81
CA GLY A 146 -16.88 -0.01 1.88
C GLY A 146 -15.93 -1.19 2.11
N VAL A 147 -14.62 -0.91 2.29
CA VAL A 147 -13.61 -1.94 2.58
C VAL A 147 -13.91 -2.63 3.92
N THR A 148 -14.24 -1.86 4.97
CA THR A 148 -14.56 -2.43 6.29
C THR A 148 -15.80 -3.31 6.25
N LEU A 149 -16.87 -2.88 5.58
CA LEU A 149 -18.08 -3.69 5.40
C LEU A 149 -17.81 -4.95 4.58
N GLY A 150 -16.98 -4.84 3.54
CA GLY A 150 -16.53 -5.99 2.75
C GLY A 150 -15.77 -7.01 3.61
N ALA A 151 -14.85 -6.55 4.47
CA ALA A 151 -14.11 -7.40 5.39
C ALA A 151 -15.01 -8.08 6.43
N ILE A 152 -16.00 -7.36 6.98
CA ILE A 152 -17.00 -7.91 7.91
C ILE A 152 -17.83 -8.98 7.19
N ALA A 153 -18.29 -8.72 5.97
CA ALA A 153 -19.06 -9.68 5.18
C ALA A 153 -18.27 -10.96 4.89
N THR A 154 -16.99 -10.84 4.49
CA THR A 154 -16.13 -12.02 4.32
C THR A 154 -15.93 -12.77 5.63
N SER A 155 -15.74 -12.06 6.75
CA SER A 155 -15.60 -12.70 8.07
C SER A 155 -16.85 -13.48 8.46
N LEU A 156 -18.04 -12.92 8.21
CA LEU A 156 -19.33 -13.61 8.44
C LEU A 156 -19.46 -14.86 7.57
N LYS A 157 -19.14 -14.79 6.26
CA LYS A 157 -19.18 -15.96 5.38
C LYS A 157 -18.27 -17.09 5.87
N ILE A 158 -17.10 -16.74 6.42
CA ILE A 158 -16.17 -17.70 7.01
C ILE A 158 -16.77 -18.31 8.29
N ILE A 159 -17.31 -17.49 9.20
CA ILE A 159 -17.91 -17.96 10.46
C ILE A 159 -19.10 -18.89 10.20
N PHE A 160 -19.98 -18.53 9.27
CA PHE A 160 -21.12 -19.36 8.87
C PHE A 160 -20.75 -20.54 7.97
N GLY A 161 -19.46 -20.72 7.64
CA GLY A 161 -18.98 -21.87 6.86
C GLY A 161 -19.44 -21.89 5.40
N ILE A 162 -19.96 -20.77 4.90
CA ILE A 162 -20.37 -20.58 3.49
C ILE A 162 -19.11 -20.52 2.62
N GLU A 163 -18.07 -19.83 3.08
CA GLU A 163 -16.75 -19.82 2.43
C GLU A 163 -15.85 -20.90 3.05
N ARG A 164 -15.76 -22.05 2.38
CA ARG A 164 -14.88 -23.17 2.77
C ARG A 164 -13.44 -23.03 2.26
N ALA A 165 -13.09 -21.90 1.64
CA ALA A 165 -11.75 -21.66 1.11
C ALA A 165 -10.65 -21.80 2.19
N TYR A 166 -10.96 -21.45 3.45
CA TYR A 166 -10.05 -21.64 4.57
C TYR A 166 -9.88 -23.11 5.00
N LEU A 167 -10.75 -24.03 4.59
CA LEU A 167 -10.71 -25.45 4.97
C LEU A 167 -9.84 -26.33 4.04
N GLY A 168 -9.18 -25.74 3.03
CA GLY A 168 -8.39 -26.53 2.09
C GLY A 168 -9.25 -27.45 1.23
N GLY A 169 -10.39 -26.94 0.77
CA GLY A 169 -11.16 -27.57 -0.29
C GLY A 169 -10.27 -27.72 -1.52
N LYS A 170 -9.73 -28.93 -1.69
CA LYS A 170 -9.61 -29.46 -3.04
C LYS A 170 -11.01 -29.42 -3.64
N GLU A 171 -11.07 -29.10 -4.92
CA GLU A 171 -12.22 -29.28 -5.82
C GLU A 171 -13.33 -30.17 -5.26
#